data_AF-T2M8T4-F1
#
_entry.id   AF-T2M8T4-F1
#
_cell.length_a   1.000
_cell.length_b   1.000
_cell.length_c   1.000
_cell.angle_alpha   90.00
_cell.angle_beta   90.00
_cell.angle_gamma   90.00
#
_symmetry.space_group_name_H-M   'P 1'
#
loop_
_entity.id
_entity.type
_entity.pdbx_description
1 polymer ?
#
loop_
_entity_poly.entity_id
_entity_poly.type
_entity_poly.pdbx_seq_one_letter_code
_entity_poly.pdbx_strand_id
1 'polypeptide(L)'
;MGKHKSISYEEELDRLKKEQKRRKELFKANETVEEKRLRRLAKKEAKLQRMKEKLGVGDLGYTDTNNPFGDSHLTESFVWEKKFESEGIKGEFESRKRQKEKEEEMRIELEKVKKRRQEREAEKQAREDEMQLIQREKEAALFSGWTKQEDEFHLHQARLRSSIRIRDGRAKPIDLLAAYINPIEDDLEIQMHEPYAALVGLSIDDLEDVIEDIKIYMTIDDAKNKEFWEDITIVVKDELQKLIKKRNEDSTSSRRDVINSSVQHDVQNIFHGKTYAQLCALQNQIKQKINAGGSIDIGYWESLLNQLKGVMAKTRLKERHQNFLKKKLNELKMESTAVGVDSHPSRSKVEDKDVLETNESKKSEQHSNLEDPSKPENPDEEKIVEENDVEEGFEKAEIQRLSAAELRQKAIELYNGYDYEPTLVPFNEIDEDKWVDPTGDLHKLMYLRGQVKAGSTVQEEEEADNMFNTEVLRGMNENEEAFNAPVALKTPSTYLWSDKYKPRKPRFFNRVHTGYEWNKYNQTHYDQDNPPPKVVQGYKFNIFYPDLIDKTITPEYTLTQCEDDEEFCILRFKAGPPYEDIAFKVVDREWECSNRHGFRCQFYNNIFQLYFHFKRYRYRR
;
A
#
# COMPACT_ATOMS: atom_id res chain seq x y z
N MET A 1 25.08 50.06 -48.29
CA MET A 1 25.20 48.90 -49.21
C MET A 1 25.28 47.63 -48.38
N GLY A 2 24.16 46.93 -48.23
CA GLY A 2 24.09 45.68 -47.45
C GLY A 2 24.82 44.54 -48.16
N LYS A 3 25.81 43.95 -47.49
CA LYS A 3 26.55 42.80 -48.01
C LYS A 3 25.71 41.54 -47.81
N HIS A 4 24.97 41.13 -48.83
CA HIS A 4 24.42 39.78 -48.93
C HIS A 4 25.59 38.78 -48.90
N LYS A 5 25.72 38.01 -47.80
CA LYS A 5 26.57 36.81 -47.78
C LYS A 5 25.85 35.73 -48.58
N SER A 6 26.36 35.40 -49.76
CA SER A 6 25.91 34.20 -50.49
C SER A 6 26.32 32.98 -49.67
N ILE A 7 25.33 32.28 -49.11
CA ILE A 7 25.51 30.97 -48.50
C ILE A 7 25.99 30.03 -49.61
N SER A 8 27.03 29.24 -49.36
CA SER A 8 27.51 28.28 -50.35
C SER A 8 26.42 27.23 -50.62
N TYR A 9 26.19 26.91 -51.89
CA TYR A 9 25.22 25.88 -52.32
C TYR A 9 25.42 24.54 -51.57
N GLU A 10 26.65 24.23 -51.19
CA GLU A 10 26.99 23.02 -50.42
C GLU A 10 26.52 23.10 -48.96
N GLU A 11 26.58 24.28 -48.33
CA GLU A 11 26.09 24.50 -46.97
C GLU A 11 24.56 24.44 -46.91
N GLU A 12 23.89 24.91 -47.96
CA GLU A 12 22.44 24.83 -48.10
C GLU A 12 21.97 23.38 -48.31
N LEU A 13 22.69 22.59 -49.11
CA LEU A 13 22.46 21.16 -49.26
C LEU A 13 22.68 20.37 -47.97
N ASP A 14 23.70 20.70 -47.18
CA ASP A 14 23.95 20.03 -45.90
C ASP A 14 22.90 20.38 -44.85
N ARG A 15 22.43 21.64 -44.81
CA ARG A 15 21.28 22.04 -44.00
C ARG A 15 20.03 21.26 -44.36
N LEU A 16 19.69 21.15 -45.65
CA LEU A 16 18.53 20.40 -46.12
C LEU A 16 18.61 18.91 -45.76
N LYS A 17 19.80 18.31 -45.85
CA LYS A 17 20.01 16.91 -45.43
C LYS A 17 19.82 16.72 -43.92
N LYS A 18 20.37 17.61 -43.10
CA LYS A 18 20.20 17.59 -41.63
C LYS A 18 18.75 17.80 -41.22
N GLU A 19 18.04 18.71 -41.88
CA GLU A 19 16.63 18.98 -41.63
C GLU A 19 15.74 17.79 -42.01
N GLN A 20 16.00 17.16 -43.17
CA GLN A 20 15.30 15.92 -43.55
C GLN A 20 15.57 14.76 -42.58
N LYS A 21 16.79 14.66 -42.04
CA LYS A 21 17.14 13.63 -41.05
C LYS A 21 16.36 13.85 -39.74
N ARG A 22 16.37 15.09 -39.25
CA ARG A 22 15.63 15.48 -38.04
C ARG A 22 14.12 15.28 -38.19
N ARG A 23 13.55 15.60 -39.35
CA ARG A 23 12.12 15.35 -39.65
C ARG A 23 11.77 13.87 -39.64
N LYS A 24 12.65 13.02 -40.19
CA LYS A 24 12.47 11.55 -40.18
C LYS A 24 12.62 10.96 -38.77
N GLU A 25 13.44 11.56 -37.91
CA GLU A 25 13.61 11.12 -36.52
C GLU A 25 12.41 11.50 -35.66
N LEU A 26 11.91 12.73 -35.78
CA LEU A 26 10.66 13.16 -35.12
C LEU A 26 9.46 12.32 -35.56
N PHE A 27 9.34 12.02 -36.86
CA PHE A 27 8.29 11.14 -37.38
C PHE A 27 8.40 9.70 -36.83
N LYS A 28 9.60 9.21 -36.53
CA LYS A 28 9.80 7.88 -35.91
C LYS A 28 9.53 7.87 -34.41
N ALA A 29 9.73 9.01 -33.75
CA ALA A 29 9.53 9.16 -32.30
C ALA A 29 8.02 9.25 -31.96
N ASN A 30 7.23 9.89 -32.82
CA ASN A 30 5.77 10.02 -32.63
C ASN A 30 4.95 8.90 -33.29
N GLU A 31 5.60 7.84 -33.79
CA GLU A 31 4.93 6.73 -34.49
C GLU A 31 4.30 5.75 -33.49
N THR A 32 3.03 5.42 -33.69
CA THR A 32 2.33 4.42 -32.88
C THR A 32 2.87 2.99 -33.11
N VAL A 33 2.61 2.07 -32.19
CA VAL A 33 3.12 0.68 -32.28
C VAL A 33 2.64 -0.03 -33.56
N GLU A 34 1.42 0.25 -34.01
CA GLU A 34 0.84 -0.31 -35.24
C GLU A 34 1.47 0.28 -36.51
N GLU A 35 1.65 1.60 -36.57
CA GLU A 35 2.32 2.26 -37.71
C GLU A 35 3.78 1.80 -37.83
N LYS A 36 4.48 1.61 -36.70
CA LYS A 36 5.84 1.06 -36.66
C LYS A 36 5.90 -0.35 -37.23
N ARG A 37 4.86 -1.17 -37.00
CA ARG A 37 4.72 -2.52 -37.57
C ARG A 37 4.50 -2.47 -39.07
N LEU A 38 3.59 -1.61 -39.55
CA LEU A 38 3.31 -1.41 -40.98
C LEU A 38 4.55 -0.93 -41.75
N ARG A 39 5.33 0.02 -41.21
CA ARG A 39 6.57 0.47 -41.84
C ARG A 39 7.62 -0.64 -41.93
N ARG A 40 7.75 -1.47 -40.90
CA ARG A 40 8.69 -2.61 -40.93
C ARG A 40 8.26 -3.65 -41.96
N LEU A 41 6.96 -3.88 -42.11
CA LEU A 41 6.38 -4.76 -43.13
C LEU A 41 6.64 -4.22 -44.54
N ALA A 42 6.34 -2.94 -44.80
CA ALA A 42 6.62 -2.29 -46.08
C ALA A 42 8.12 -2.25 -46.42
N LYS A 43 9.00 -2.05 -45.42
CA LYS A 43 10.46 -2.11 -45.62
C LYS A 43 10.93 -3.54 -45.96
N LYS A 44 10.31 -4.56 -45.37
CA LYS A 44 10.60 -5.97 -45.66
C LYS A 44 10.12 -6.35 -47.05
N GLU A 45 8.92 -5.91 -47.43
CA GLU A 45 8.33 -6.10 -48.76
C GLU A 45 9.16 -5.39 -49.84
N ALA A 46 9.54 -4.13 -49.64
CA ALA A 46 10.41 -3.40 -50.56
C ALA A 46 11.81 -4.02 -50.69
N LYS A 47 12.35 -4.63 -49.61
CA LYS A 47 13.59 -5.41 -49.67
C LYS A 47 13.41 -6.69 -50.48
N LEU A 48 12.31 -7.41 -50.30
CA LEU A 48 11.98 -8.61 -51.08
C LEU A 48 11.78 -8.28 -52.55
N GLN A 49 11.13 -7.16 -52.85
CA GLN A 49 10.91 -6.70 -54.23
C GLN A 49 12.19 -6.26 -54.91
N ARG A 50 13.06 -5.52 -54.20
CA ARG A 50 14.43 -5.24 -54.66
C ARG A 50 15.27 -6.49 -54.81
N MET A 51 15.14 -7.46 -53.91
CA MET A 51 15.85 -8.73 -54.01
C MET A 51 15.34 -9.53 -55.22
N LYS A 52 14.03 -9.50 -55.51
CA LYS A 52 13.41 -10.10 -56.69
C LYS A 52 13.85 -9.43 -57.99
N GLU A 53 13.97 -8.11 -58.03
CA GLU A 53 14.57 -7.36 -59.15
C GLU A 53 16.06 -7.69 -59.31
N LYS A 54 16.82 -7.75 -58.21
CA LYS A 54 18.27 -8.04 -58.22
C LYS A 54 18.59 -9.50 -58.56
N LEU A 55 17.66 -10.42 -58.28
CA LEU A 55 17.76 -11.84 -58.65
C LEU A 55 17.37 -12.07 -60.11
N GLY A 56 16.92 -11.05 -60.85
CA GLY A 56 16.70 -11.14 -62.30
C GLY A 56 15.73 -12.25 -62.71
N VAL A 57 14.71 -12.55 -61.90
CA VAL A 57 13.61 -13.45 -62.29
C VAL A 57 12.41 -12.61 -62.73
N GLY A 58 12.71 -11.67 -63.62
CA GLY A 58 11.75 -11.08 -64.54
C GLY A 58 12.30 -11.42 -65.91
N ASP A 59 11.59 -12.30 -66.60
CA ASP A 59 11.62 -12.51 -68.05
C ASP A 59 12.84 -11.85 -68.71
N LEU A 60 13.96 -12.58 -68.72
CA LEU A 60 15.18 -12.16 -69.41
C LEU A 60 14.78 -12.02 -70.87
N GLY A 61 14.41 -10.80 -71.29
CA GLY A 61 13.73 -10.45 -72.54
C GLY A 61 14.57 -10.67 -73.81
N TYR A 62 15.29 -11.78 -73.85
CA TYR A 62 15.95 -12.33 -75.00
C TYR A 62 14.89 -13.07 -75.80
N THR A 63 14.36 -12.37 -76.80
CA THR A 63 13.68 -13.00 -77.92
C THR A 63 14.72 -13.68 -78.81
N ASP A 64 14.31 -14.64 -79.65
CA ASP A 64 15.22 -15.36 -80.56
C ASP A 64 16.05 -14.44 -81.49
N THR A 65 15.62 -13.19 -81.63
CA THR A 65 16.26 -12.14 -82.44
C THR A 65 17.25 -11.25 -81.68
N ASN A 66 17.31 -11.33 -80.34
CA ASN A 66 18.23 -10.52 -79.53
C ASN A 66 18.97 -11.41 -78.53
N ASN A 67 19.59 -12.47 -79.05
CA ASN A 67 20.35 -13.44 -78.27
C ASN A 67 21.85 -13.09 -78.22
N PRO A 68 22.42 -12.75 -77.04
CA PRO A 68 23.85 -12.47 -76.88
C PRO A 68 24.77 -13.69 -77.11
N PHE A 69 24.19 -14.89 -77.14
CA PHE A 69 24.91 -16.16 -77.22
C PHE A 69 24.91 -16.79 -78.62
N GLY A 70 24.24 -16.18 -79.60
CA GLY A 70 24.30 -16.58 -81.02
C GLY A 70 23.43 -17.77 -81.43
N ASP A 71 22.57 -18.30 -80.55
CA ASP A 71 21.58 -19.34 -80.87
C ASP A 71 20.30 -18.75 -81.48
N SER A 72 19.75 -19.38 -82.52
CA SER A 72 18.56 -18.90 -83.24
C SER A 72 17.21 -19.38 -82.68
N HIS A 73 17.20 -20.27 -81.69
CA HIS A 73 15.99 -20.87 -81.08
C HIS A 73 16.09 -20.91 -79.54
N LEU A 74 16.37 -19.77 -78.91
CA LEU A 74 16.49 -19.63 -77.45
C LEU A 74 15.14 -19.83 -76.73
N THR A 75 14.01 -19.59 -77.41
CA THR A 75 12.67 -19.79 -76.84
C THR A 75 12.15 -21.22 -76.93
N GLU A 76 12.83 -22.11 -77.67
CA GLU A 76 12.45 -23.51 -77.78
C GLU A 76 13.00 -24.31 -76.58
N SER A 77 12.10 -24.88 -75.78
CA SER A 77 12.48 -25.65 -74.60
C SER A 77 13.16 -26.96 -74.99
N PHE A 78 14.41 -27.14 -74.54
CA PHE A 78 15.25 -28.31 -74.79
C PHE A 78 14.53 -29.64 -74.47
N VAL A 79 14.42 -30.50 -75.48
CA VAL A 79 13.83 -31.84 -75.38
C VAL A 79 14.96 -32.87 -75.41
N TRP A 80 15.04 -33.74 -74.39
CA TRP A 80 16.07 -34.76 -74.32
C TRP A 80 15.72 -35.98 -75.19
N GLU A 81 15.80 -35.82 -76.51
CA GLU A 81 15.31 -36.78 -77.52
C GLU A 81 15.83 -38.21 -77.30
N LYS A 82 17.11 -38.34 -76.94
CA LYS A 82 17.75 -39.64 -76.66
C LYS A 82 17.16 -40.37 -75.45
N LYS A 83 16.62 -39.63 -74.47
CA LYS A 83 15.91 -40.20 -73.32
C LYS A 83 14.49 -40.61 -73.70
N PHE A 84 13.80 -39.81 -74.52
CA PHE A 84 12.46 -40.15 -75.04
C PHE A 84 12.47 -41.39 -75.93
N GLU A 85 13.52 -41.59 -76.74
CA GLU A 85 13.72 -42.81 -77.53
C GLU A 85 14.00 -44.03 -76.64
N SER A 86 14.78 -43.87 -75.55
CA SER A 86 15.07 -44.96 -74.60
C SER A 86 13.86 -45.38 -73.76
N GLU A 87 12.93 -44.45 -73.50
CA GLU A 87 11.69 -44.70 -72.75
C GLU A 87 10.50 -45.08 -73.67
N GLY A 88 10.72 -45.15 -75.00
CA GLY A 88 9.74 -45.66 -75.97
C GLY A 88 8.58 -44.73 -76.32
N ILE A 89 8.69 -43.42 -76.05
CA ILE A 89 7.61 -42.45 -76.24
C ILE A 89 7.71 -41.86 -77.65
N LYS A 90 6.81 -42.25 -78.54
CA LYS A 90 6.77 -41.77 -79.93
C LYS A 90 5.75 -40.65 -80.09
N GLY A 91 6.23 -39.41 -80.03
CA GLY A 91 5.46 -38.23 -80.43
C GLY A 91 5.43 -37.10 -79.41
N GLU A 92 5.43 -35.88 -79.92
CA GLU A 92 5.46 -34.64 -79.14
C GLU A 92 4.23 -34.47 -78.22
N PHE A 93 3.09 -35.04 -78.63
CA PHE A 93 1.83 -34.99 -77.90
C PHE A 93 1.85 -35.82 -76.60
N GLU A 94 2.41 -37.03 -76.62
CA GLU A 94 2.48 -37.90 -75.44
C GLU A 94 3.49 -37.36 -74.40
N SER A 95 4.59 -36.78 -74.88
CA SER A 95 5.59 -36.13 -74.02
C SER A 95 5.01 -34.90 -73.31
N ARG A 96 4.29 -34.03 -74.02
CA ARG A 96 3.59 -32.87 -73.42
C ARG A 96 2.49 -33.30 -72.46
N LYS A 97 1.76 -34.38 -72.75
CA LYS A 97 0.72 -34.93 -71.86
C LYS A 97 1.33 -35.42 -70.55
N ARG A 98 2.41 -36.20 -70.61
CA ARG A 98 3.11 -36.70 -69.41
C ARG A 98 3.82 -35.60 -68.61
N GLN A 99 4.28 -34.56 -69.28
CA GLN A 99 4.84 -33.38 -68.63
C GLN A 99 3.74 -32.59 -67.89
N LYS A 100 2.57 -32.40 -68.51
CA LYS A 100 1.40 -31.83 -67.85
C LYS A 100 0.92 -32.65 -66.66
N GLU A 101 0.88 -33.98 -66.78
CA GLU A 101 0.51 -34.87 -65.68
C GLU A 101 1.50 -34.75 -64.51
N LYS A 102 2.82 -34.70 -64.76
CA LYS A 102 3.84 -34.46 -63.72
C LYS A 102 3.74 -33.08 -63.08
N GLU A 103 3.43 -32.05 -63.87
CA GLU A 103 3.20 -30.70 -63.36
C GLU A 103 1.94 -30.62 -62.49
N GLU A 104 0.89 -31.34 -62.87
CA GLU A 104 -0.35 -31.45 -62.10
C GLU A 104 -0.14 -32.24 -60.81
N GLU A 105 0.60 -33.34 -60.85
CA GLU A 105 1.02 -34.11 -59.67
C GLU A 105 1.87 -33.25 -58.71
N MET A 106 2.87 -32.53 -59.23
CA MET A 106 3.66 -31.60 -58.43
C MET A 106 2.81 -30.47 -57.85
N ARG A 107 1.84 -29.94 -58.59
CA ARG A 107 0.93 -28.89 -58.11
C ARG A 107 0.06 -29.40 -56.96
N ILE A 108 -0.49 -30.60 -57.08
CA ILE A 108 -1.29 -31.26 -56.03
C ILE A 108 -0.41 -31.56 -54.81
N GLU A 109 0.83 -32.00 -55.01
CA GLU A 109 1.77 -32.25 -53.92
C GLU A 109 2.16 -30.95 -53.20
N LEU A 110 2.43 -29.87 -53.95
CA LEU A 110 2.69 -28.55 -53.39
C LEU A 110 1.49 -28.02 -52.60
N GLU A 111 0.28 -28.23 -53.11
CA GLU A 111 -0.97 -27.82 -52.45
C GLU A 111 -1.19 -28.61 -51.15
N LYS A 112 -0.93 -29.92 -51.14
CA LYS A 112 -0.93 -30.75 -49.93
C LYS A 112 0.12 -30.30 -48.92
N VAL A 113 1.32 -29.93 -49.36
CA VAL A 113 2.39 -29.41 -48.49
C VAL A 113 2.02 -28.03 -47.94
N LYS A 114 1.40 -27.17 -48.75
CA LYS A 114 0.90 -25.85 -48.34
C LYS A 114 -0.20 -25.99 -47.30
N LYS A 115 -1.16 -26.89 -47.51
CA LYS A 115 -2.22 -27.19 -46.54
C LYS A 115 -1.66 -27.70 -45.21
N ARG A 116 -0.69 -28.62 -45.22
CA ARG A 116 0.03 -29.07 -44.00
C ARG A 116 0.88 -28.00 -43.31
N ARG A 117 1.30 -26.95 -44.03
CA ARG A 117 1.98 -25.79 -43.41
C ARG A 117 0.94 -24.87 -42.77
N GLN A 118 -0.15 -24.60 -43.46
CA GLN A 118 -1.27 -23.79 -42.95
C GLN A 118 -1.90 -24.42 -41.71
N GLU A 119 -2.10 -25.74 -41.68
CA GLU A 119 -2.62 -26.44 -40.51
C GLU A 119 -1.67 -26.33 -39.30
N ARG A 120 -0.36 -26.52 -39.50
CA ARG A 120 0.64 -26.33 -38.42
C ARG A 120 0.75 -24.89 -37.95
N GLU A 121 0.63 -23.94 -38.86
CA GLU A 121 0.66 -22.51 -38.54
C GLU A 121 -0.60 -22.10 -37.77
N ALA A 122 -1.77 -22.58 -38.19
CA ALA A 122 -3.04 -22.37 -37.49
C ALA A 122 -3.07 -23.04 -36.11
N GLU A 123 -2.54 -24.27 -35.97
CA GLU A 123 -2.42 -24.95 -34.68
C GLU A 123 -1.46 -24.21 -33.74
N LYS A 124 -0.32 -23.74 -34.28
CA LYS A 124 0.63 -22.93 -33.51
C LYS A 124 -0.01 -21.60 -33.09
N GLN A 125 -0.75 -20.95 -33.99
CA GLN A 125 -1.43 -19.69 -33.72
C GLN A 125 -2.55 -19.86 -32.69
N ALA A 126 -3.35 -20.92 -32.77
CA ALA A 126 -4.36 -21.24 -31.77
C ALA A 126 -3.75 -21.47 -30.37
N ARG A 127 -2.62 -22.17 -30.30
CA ARG A 127 -1.87 -22.35 -29.04
C ARG A 127 -1.30 -21.04 -28.50
N GLU A 128 -0.79 -20.17 -29.38
CA GLU A 128 -0.31 -18.84 -29.00
C GLU A 128 -1.45 -17.94 -28.49
N ASP A 129 -2.62 -17.99 -29.12
CA ASP A 129 -3.81 -17.23 -28.72
C ASP A 129 -4.37 -17.74 -27.38
N GLU A 130 -4.41 -19.05 -27.16
CA GLU A 130 -4.82 -19.67 -25.89
C GLU A 130 -3.87 -19.29 -24.75
N MET A 131 -2.55 -19.35 -24.99
CA MET A 131 -1.54 -18.89 -24.01
C MET A 131 -1.67 -17.40 -23.69
N GLN A 132 -1.97 -16.56 -24.69
CA GLN A 132 -2.20 -15.13 -24.47
C GLN A 132 -3.47 -14.87 -23.67
N LEU A 133 -4.55 -15.62 -23.91
CA LEU A 133 -5.78 -15.50 -23.15
C LEU A 133 -5.55 -15.88 -21.68
N ILE A 134 -4.89 -17.01 -21.43
CA ILE A 134 -4.50 -17.45 -20.08
C ILE A 134 -3.62 -16.40 -19.39
N GLN A 135 -2.68 -15.80 -20.12
CA GLN A 135 -1.82 -14.75 -19.57
C GLN A 135 -2.62 -13.49 -19.20
N ARG A 136 -3.56 -13.05 -20.05
CA ARG A 136 -4.46 -11.93 -19.75
C ARG A 136 -5.38 -12.22 -18.56
N GLU A 137 -5.92 -13.44 -18.46
CA GLU A 137 -6.74 -13.85 -17.32
C GLU A 137 -5.94 -13.86 -16.02
N LYS A 138 -4.68 -14.34 -16.06
CA LYS A 138 -3.76 -14.28 -14.92
C LYS A 138 -3.43 -12.83 -14.53
N GLU A 139 -3.12 -11.97 -15.50
CA GLU A 139 -2.86 -10.55 -15.26
C GLU A 139 -4.08 -9.82 -14.71
N ALA A 140 -5.28 -10.10 -15.22
CA ALA A 140 -6.53 -9.54 -14.71
C ALA A 140 -6.85 -10.02 -13.29
N ALA A 141 -6.61 -11.31 -12.99
CA ALA A 141 -6.79 -11.85 -11.64
C ALA A 141 -5.79 -11.24 -10.64
N LEU A 142 -4.53 -11.08 -11.05
CA LEU A 142 -3.54 -10.36 -10.25
C LEU A 142 -3.99 -8.92 -10.02
N PHE A 143 -4.33 -8.18 -11.08
CA PHE A 143 -4.79 -6.80 -10.99
C PHE A 143 -6.00 -6.66 -10.06
N SER A 144 -6.97 -7.57 -10.14
CA SER A 144 -8.13 -7.59 -9.24
C SER A 144 -7.74 -7.77 -7.78
N GLY A 145 -6.75 -8.63 -7.48
CA GLY A 145 -6.21 -8.79 -6.14
C GLY A 145 -5.48 -7.53 -5.65
N TRP A 146 -4.69 -6.90 -6.52
CA TRP A 146 -4.01 -5.64 -6.23
C TRP A 146 -4.98 -4.50 -5.95
N THR A 147 -6.07 -4.35 -6.72
CA THR A 147 -7.10 -3.33 -6.45
C THR A 147 -7.71 -3.50 -5.07
N LYS A 148 -8.00 -4.74 -4.64
CA LYS A 148 -8.54 -5.00 -3.30
C LYS A 148 -7.53 -4.65 -2.20
N GLN A 149 -6.26 -4.97 -2.41
CA GLN A 149 -5.19 -4.61 -1.47
C GLN A 149 -4.99 -3.08 -1.40
N GLU A 150 -5.14 -2.38 -2.52
CA GLU A 150 -5.11 -0.92 -2.59
C GLU A 150 -6.30 -0.29 -1.85
N ASP A 151 -7.51 -0.82 -2.05
CA ASP A 151 -8.72 -0.37 -1.33
C ASP A 151 -8.57 -0.57 0.20
N GLU A 152 -8.03 -1.72 0.64
CA GLU A 152 -7.74 -2.00 2.05
C GLU A 152 -6.68 -1.06 2.61
N PHE A 153 -5.64 -0.76 1.82
CA PHE A 153 -4.63 0.21 2.21
C PHE A 153 -5.22 1.62 2.34
N HIS A 154 -6.09 2.03 1.41
CA HIS A 154 -6.80 3.31 1.48
C HIS A 154 -7.70 3.39 2.71
N LEU A 155 -8.40 2.31 3.05
CA LEU A 155 -9.19 2.21 4.28
C LEU A 155 -8.30 2.41 5.53
N HIS A 156 -7.18 1.69 5.60
CA HIS A 156 -6.26 1.76 6.72
C HIS A 156 -5.66 3.17 6.87
N GLN A 157 -5.25 3.79 5.76
CA GLN A 157 -4.77 5.17 5.74
C GLN A 157 -5.85 6.18 6.16
N ALA A 158 -7.09 6.00 5.71
CA ALA A 158 -8.22 6.85 6.11
C ALA A 158 -8.48 6.74 7.62
N ARG A 159 -8.46 5.52 8.17
CA ARG A 159 -8.59 5.26 9.61
C ARG A 159 -7.46 5.90 10.42
N LEU A 160 -6.21 5.71 9.99
CA LEU A 160 -5.05 6.30 10.67
C LEU A 160 -5.12 7.83 10.66
N ARG A 161 -5.48 8.44 9.52
CA ARG A 161 -5.65 9.90 9.40
C ARG A 161 -6.79 10.40 10.29
N SER A 162 -7.90 9.66 10.35
CA SER A 162 -9.04 9.96 11.22
C SER A 162 -8.60 9.95 12.70
N SER A 163 -7.91 8.89 13.14
CA SER A 163 -7.36 8.77 14.50
C SER A 163 -6.46 9.94 14.89
N ILE A 164 -5.56 10.35 14.00
CA ILE A 164 -4.67 11.49 14.25
C ILE A 164 -5.47 12.80 14.39
N ARG A 165 -6.47 13.04 13.53
CA ARG A 165 -7.29 14.26 13.61
C ARG A 165 -8.13 14.33 14.88
N ILE A 166 -8.63 13.19 15.34
CA ILE A 166 -9.36 13.07 16.61
C ILE A 166 -8.45 13.45 17.77
N ARG A 167 -7.25 12.85 17.84
CA ARG A 167 -6.25 13.16 18.87
C ARG A 167 -5.81 14.62 18.87
N ASP A 168 -5.71 15.22 17.69
CA ASP A 168 -5.32 16.63 17.53
C ASP A 168 -6.49 17.63 17.80
N GLY A 169 -7.69 17.16 18.18
CA GLY A 169 -8.85 18.03 18.47
C GLY A 169 -9.47 18.70 17.24
N ARG A 170 -9.17 18.20 16.04
CA ARG A 170 -9.59 18.75 14.74
C ARG A 170 -10.32 17.70 13.90
N ALA A 171 -11.11 16.87 14.58
CA ALA A 171 -11.88 15.80 13.97
C ALA A 171 -12.91 16.35 13.00
N LYS A 172 -13.04 15.71 11.83
CA LYS A 172 -14.21 15.92 10.98
C LYS A 172 -15.40 15.09 11.49
N PRO A 173 -16.65 15.45 11.14
CA PRO A 173 -17.82 14.66 11.52
C PRO A 173 -17.75 13.20 11.05
N ILE A 174 -17.20 12.96 9.84
CA ILE A 174 -16.98 11.59 9.34
C ILE A 174 -15.96 10.82 10.18
N ASP A 175 -14.94 11.50 10.70
CA ASP A 175 -13.89 10.87 11.50
C ASP A 175 -14.49 10.32 12.80
N LEU A 176 -15.37 11.11 13.46
CA LEU A 176 -16.11 10.71 14.66
C LEU A 176 -17.08 9.55 14.40
N LEU A 177 -17.78 9.58 13.27
CA LEU A 177 -18.70 8.50 12.86
C LEU A 177 -17.96 7.20 12.54
N ALA A 178 -16.80 7.28 11.89
CA ALA A 178 -15.97 6.12 11.59
C ALA A 178 -15.34 5.51 12.87
N ALA A 179 -14.89 6.37 13.81
CA ALA A 179 -14.38 5.94 15.10
C ALA A 179 -15.45 5.24 15.95
N TYR A 180 -16.73 5.63 15.83
CA TYR A 180 -17.83 4.95 16.52
C TYR A 180 -17.99 3.48 16.09
N ILE A 181 -17.79 3.17 14.82
CA ILE A 181 -17.92 1.81 14.28
C ILE A 181 -16.69 0.96 14.63
N ASN A 182 -15.51 1.56 14.51
CA ASN A 182 -14.23 0.91 14.75
C ASN A 182 -13.50 1.68 15.86
N PRO A 183 -13.86 1.43 17.13
CA PRO A 183 -13.18 2.07 18.25
C PRO A 183 -11.71 1.66 18.25
N ILE A 184 -10.84 2.64 18.06
CA ILE A 184 -9.39 2.50 18.26
C ILE A 184 -9.18 2.76 19.75
N GLU A 185 -8.65 1.77 20.48
CA GLU A 185 -8.18 1.83 21.89
C GLU A 185 -8.96 2.74 22.87
N ASP A 186 -9.66 2.15 23.85
CA ASP A 186 -10.15 2.73 25.13
C ASP A 186 -10.67 4.18 25.23
N ASP A 187 -10.93 4.87 24.11
CA ASP A 187 -11.54 6.20 24.06
C ASP A 187 -13.04 6.08 24.40
N LEU A 188 -13.31 5.96 25.69
CA LEU A 188 -14.65 5.88 26.28
C LEU A 188 -15.49 7.11 25.94
N GLU A 189 -14.88 8.29 25.81
CA GLU A 189 -15.58 9.56 25.60
C GLU A 189 -16.40 9.59 24.29
N ILE A 190 -15.80 9.19 23.17
CA ILE A 190 -16.48 9.16 21.86
C ILE A 190 -17.61 8.11 21.87
N GLN A 191 -17.41 7.04 22.61
CA GLN A 191 -18.35 5.92 22.71
C GLN A 191 -19.53 6.20 23.64
N MET A 192 -19.46 7.23 24.49
CA MET A 192 -20.57 7.63 25.37
C MET A 192 -21.63 8.45 24.64
N HIS A 193 -21.28 9.08 23.51
CA HIS A 193 -22.18 9.94 22.75
C HIS A 193 -22.93 9.17 21.65
N GLU A 194 -24.20 9.54 21.44
CA GLU A 194 -24.99 8.97 20.35
C GLU A 194 -24.39 9.38 18.99
N PRO A 195 -24.34 8.49 17.97
CA PRO A 195 -23.65 8.75 16.70
C PRO A 195 -24.12 10.01 15.97
N TYR A 196 -25.41 10.33 16.07
CA TYR A 196 -25.99 11.51 15.42
C TYR A 196 -25.69 12.82 16.17
N ALA A 197 -25.11 12.77 17.37
CA ALA A 197 -24.67 13.97 18.08
C ALA A 197 -23.56 14.71 17.31
N ALA A 198 -22.71 13.97 16.58
CA ALA A 198 -21.67 14.53 15.71
C ALA A 198 -22.23 15.36 14.53
N LEU A 199 -23.53 15.23 14.23
CA LEU A 199 -24.20 15.95 13.15
C LEU A 199 -24.86 17.25 13.61
N VAL A 200 -24.94 17.49 14.93
CA VAL A 200 -25.62 18.66 15.49
C VAL A 200 -24.74 19.90 15.32
N GLY A 201 -25.26 20.93 14.65
CA GLY A 201 -24.59 22.22 14.49
C GLY A 201 -23.71 22.35 13.23
N LEU A 202 -23.72 21.37 12.34
CA LEU A 202 -23.04 21.44 11.05
C LEU A 202 -23.75 22.36 10.04
N SER A 203 -22.98 22.93 9.12
CA SER A 203 -23.53 23.72 8.01
C SER A 203 -24.14 22.83 6.92
N ILE A 204 -24.85 23.44 5.97
CA ILE A 204 -25.42 22.71 4.82
C ILE A 204 -24.28 22.07 4.00
N ASP A 205 -23.22 22.83 3.74
CA ASP A 205 -22.06 22.37 2.96
C ASP A 205 -21.37 21.20 3.68
N ASP A 206 -21.19 21.28 5.00
CA ASP A 206 -20.60 20.18 5.78
C ASP A 206 -21.45 18.90 5.75
N LEU A 207 -22.78 19.01 5.77
CA LEU A 207 -23.67 17.86 5.69
C LEU A 207 -23.67 17.23 4.30
N GLU A 208 -23.52 18.03 3.24
CA GLU A 208 -23.33 17.54 1.87
C GLU A 208 -22.00 16.79 1.73
N ASP A 209 -20.91 17.34 2.28
CA ASP A 209 -19.60 16.68 2.33
C ASP A 209 -19.68 15.35 3.08
N VAL A 210 -20.35 15.30 4.24
CA VAL A 210 -20.55 14.06 5.00
C VAL A 210 -21.30 13.01 4.18
N ILE A 211 -22.28 13.39 3.36
CA ILE A 211 -22.98 12.43 2.48
C ILE A 211 -22.03 11.82 1.46
N GLU A 212 -21.17 12.62 0.82
CA GLU A 212 -20.19 12.11 -0.14
C GLU A 212 -19.12 11.24 0.53
N ASP A 213 -18.62 11.67 1.69
CA ASP A 213 -17.65 10.91 2.48
C ASP A 213 -18.23 9.54 2.91
N ILE A 214 -19.50 9.48 3.33
CA ILE A 214 -20.16 8.22 3.70
C ILE A 214 -20.23 7.25 2.51
N LYS A 215 -20.43 7.73 1.27
CA LYS A 215 -20.48 6.84 0.09
C LYS A 215 -19.17 6.09 -0.11
N ILE A 216 -18.04 6.74 0.18
CA ILE A 216 -16.71 6.12 0.10
C ILE A 216 -16.63 4.99 1.14
N TYR A 217 -17.03 5.26 2.39
CA TYR A 217 -17.06 4.21 3.42
C TYR A 217 -18.03 3.08 3.08
N MET A 218 -19.19 3.35 2.46
CA MET A 218 -20.10 2.31 2.00
C MET A 218 -19.52 1.39 0.93
N THR A 219 -18.54 1.86 0.15
CA THR A 219 -17.86 1.02 -0.87
C THR A 219 -16.74 0.17 -0.30
N ILE A 220 -16.09 0.63 0.77
CA ILE A 220 -14.85 0.01 1.29
C ILE A 220 -15.09 -0.78 2.59
N ASP A 221 -16.10 -0.42 3.39
CA ASP A 221 -16.38 -1.02 4.71
C ASP A 221 -17.18 -2.33 4.63
N ASP A 222 -17.13 -3.11 5.71
CA ASP A 222 -17.76 -4.42 5.80
C ASP A 222 -19.29 -4.36 5.68
N ALA A 223 -19.88 -5.42 5.10
CA ALA A 223 -21.33 -5.54 4.93
C ALA A 223 -22.13 -5.41 6.26
N LYS A 224 -21.51 -5.70 7.40
CA LYS A 224 -22.11 -5.56 8.74
C LYS A 224 -22.38 -4.10 9.13
N ASN A 225 -21.59 -3.17 8.60
CA ASN A 225 -21.66 -1.74 8.93
C ASN A 225 -22.53 -0.96 7.94
N LYS A 226 -22.96 -1.59 6.85
CA LYS A 226 -23.78 -0.96 5.81
C LYS A 226 -25.09 -0.37 6.34
N GLU A 227 -25.79 -1.09 7.20
CA GLU A 227 -27.05 -0.61 7.81
C GLU A 227 -26.86 0.67 8.64
N PHE A 228 -25.71 0.80 9.32
CA PHE A 228 -25.36 2.01 10.08
C PHE A 228 -25.11 3.20 9.16
N TRP A 229 -24.34 3.00 8.08
CA TRP A 229 -24.08 4.06 7.11
C TRP A 229 -25.36 4.50 6.37
N GLU A 230 -26.24 3.56 6.05
CA GLU A 230 -27.56 3.87 5.49
C GLU A 230 -28.43 4.69 6.47
N ASP A 231 -28.46 4.31 7.74
CA ASP A 231 -29.16 5.06 8.79
C ASP A 231 -28.63 6.47 8.94
N ILE A 232 -27.32 6.63 9.08
CA ILE A 232 -26.68 7.95 9.20
C ILE A 232 -26.96 8.80 7.96
N THR A 233 -26.91 8.21 6.76
CA THR A 233 -27.26 8.91 5.52
C THR A 233 -28.70 9.43 5.56
N ILE A 234 -29.65 8.65 6.08
CA ILE A 234 -31.05 9.09 6.23
C ILE A 234 -31.13 10.25 7.23
N VAL A 235 -30.41 10.17 8.35
CA VAL A 235 -30.39 11.23 9.37
C VAL A 235 -29.77 12.52 8.83
N VAL A 236 -28.64 12.44 8.13
CA VAL A 236 -27.98 13.60 7.52
C VAL A 236 -28.89 14.26 6.48
N LYS A 237 -29.57 13.45 5.64
CA LYS A 237 -30.56 13.97 4.68
C LYS A 237 -31.74 14.64 5.36
N ASP A 238 -32.25 14.09 6.46
CA ASP A 238 -33.35 14.69 7.24
C ASP A 238 -32.93 16.03 7.87
N GLU A 239 -31.73 16.11 8.45
CA GLU A 239 -31.19 17.37 9.00
C GLU A 239 -30.93 18.42 7.90
N LEU A 240 -30.40 18.01 6.76
CA LEU A 240 -30.22 18.88 5.59
C LEU A 240 -31.56 19.43 5.08
N GLN A 241 -32.60 18.59 4.98
CA GLN A 241 -33.95 19.02 4.59
C GLN A 241 -34.54 20.03 5.59
N LYS A 242 -34.33 19.84 6.91
CA LYS A 242 -34.76 20.79 7.93
C LYS A 242 -34.04 22.14 7.82
N LEU A 243 -32.72 22.13 7.59
CA LEU A 243 -31.94 23.36 7.42
C LEU A 243 -32.33 24.11 6.15
N ILE A 244 -32.55 23.41 5.03
CA ILE A 244 -33.06 24.01 3.80
C ILE A 244 -34.45 24.61 4.01
N LYS A 245 -35.35 23.89 4.66
CA LYS A 245 -36.70 24.39 4.96
C LYS A 245 -36.64 25.65 5.83
N LYS A 246 -35.80 25.67 6.86
CA LYS A 246 -35.60 26.85 7.73
C LYS A 246 -35.04 28.04 6.96
N ARG A 247 -34.05 27.83 6.08
CA ARG A 247 -33.49 28.87 5.19
C ARG A 247 -34.55 29.45 4.24
N ASN A 248 -35.44 28.60 3.74
CA ASN A 248 -36.53 29.01 2.84
C ASN A 248 -37.69 29.70 3.60
N GLU A 249 -37.91 29.39 4.88
CA GLU A 249 -38.88 30.08 5.75
C GLU A 249 -38.47 31.54 6.02
N ASP A 250 -37.18 31.82 6.13
CA ASP A 250 -36.64 33.18 6.29
C ASP A 250 -36.74 34.03 5.00
N SER A 251 -36.97 33.38 3.86
CA SER A 251 -37.16 34.03 2.56
C SER A 251 -38.64 34.35 2.34
N THR A 252 -39.00 35.63 2.31
CA THR A 252 -40.36 36.22 2.42
C THR A 252 -41.47 35.80 1.40
N SER A 253 -41.36 34.68 0.69
CA SER A 253 -42.30 34.27 -0.38
C SER A 253 -43.08 32.97 -0.19
N SER A 254 -42.87 32.18 0.88
CA SER A 254 -43.57 30.89 1.06
C SER A 254 -44.49 30.84 2.28
N ARG A 255 -45.53 31.69 2.32
CA ARG A 255 -46.63 31.56 3.29
C ARG A 255 -47.66 30.47 2.93
N ARG A 256 -47.46 29.70 1.85
CA ARG A 256 -48.48 28.77 1.33
C ARG A 256 -48.31 27.29 1.75
N ASP A 257 -47.15 26.89 2.27
CA ASP A 257 -46.90 25.50 2.71
C ASP A 257 -46.74 25.34 4.23
N VAL A 258 -47.28 26.29 5.01
CA VAL A 258 -47.22 26.27 6.47
C VAL A 258 -48.20 25.22 7.00
N ILE A 259 -47.78 23.95 6.97
CA ILE A 259 -48.30 22.95 7.89
C ILE A 259 -48.06 23.51 9.29
N ASN A 260 -49.13 23.61 10.07
CA ASN A 260 -49.17 24.28 11.38
C ASN A 260 -48.05 23.76 12.30
N SER A 261 -47.21 24.63 12.87
CA SER A 261 -46.16 24.24 13.82
C SER A 261 -46.70 23.44 15.01
N SER A 262 -47.97 23.67 15.37
CA SER A 262 -48.72 22.87 16.35
C SER A 262 -48.83 21.40 15.93
N VAL A 263 -49.21 21.12 14.68
CA VAL A 263 -49.32 19.75 14.15
C VAL A 263 -47.94 19.09 14.12
N GLN A 264 -46.89 19.84 13.82
CA GLN A 264 -45.52 19.32 13.86
C GLN A 264 -45.07 18.95 15.28
N HIS A 265 -45.45 19.72 16.29
CA HIS A 265 -45.17 19.39 17.69
C HIS A 265 -45.96 18.16 18.17
N ASP A 266 -47.24 18.06 17.81
CA ASP A 266 -48.06 16.89 18.11
C ASP A 266 -47.52 15.63 17.45
N VAL A 267 -47.08 15.73 16.19
CA VAL A 267 -46.41 14.65 15.45
C VAL A 267 -45.10 14.23 16.13
N GLN A 268 -44.28 15.18 16.59
CA GLN A 268 -43.07 14.88 17.34
C GLN A 268 -43.37 14.17 18.66
N ASN A 269 -44.42 14.58 19.37
CA ASN A 269 -44.86 13.92 20.61
C ASN A 269 -45.38 12.50 20.35
N ILE A 270 -46.08 12.28 19.22
CA ILE A 270 -46.52 10.94 18.79
C ILE A 270 -45.33 10.03 18.52
N PHE A 271 -44.20 10.57 18.05
CA PHE A 271 -43.00 9.79 17.74
C PHE A 271 -42.07 9.60 18.94
N HIS A 272 -42.14 10.48 19.94
CA HIS A 272 -41.28 10.43 21.11
C HIS A 272 -41.51 9.16 21.94
N GLY A 273 -40.43 8.50 22.36
CA GLY A 273 -40.48 7.32 23.24
C GLY A 273 -40.95 6.01 22.60
N LYS A 274 -41.29 5.99 21.31
CA LYS A 274 -41.67 4.75 20.61
C LYS A 274 -40.45 3.92 20.20
N THR A 275 -40.58 2.59 20.31
CA THR A 275 -39.55 1.64 19.84
C THR A 275 -39.57 1.49 18.33
N TYR A 276 -38.48 1.00 17.74
CA TYR A 276 -38.40 0.78 16.30
C TYR A 276 -39.53 -0.12 15.78
N ALA A 277 -39.89 -1.19 16.51
CA ALA A 277 -40.99 -2.08 16.16
C ALA A 277 -42.34 -1.34 16.12
N GLN A 278 -42.60 -0.46 17.07
CA GLN A 278 -43.82 0.36 17.11
C GLN A 278 -43.85 1.38 15.97
N LEU A 279 -42.71 1.99 15.63
CA LEU A 279 -42.60 2.89 14.49
C LEU A 279 -42.81 2.17 13.16
N CYS A 280 -42.34 0.92 13.03
CA CYS A 280 -42.58 0.09 11.86
C CYS A 280 -44.08 -0.27 11.70
N ALA A 281 -44.77 -0.57 12.81
CA ALA A 281 -46.21 -0.78 12.81
C ALA A 281 -46.96 0.49 12.37
N LEU A 282 -46.53 1.66 12.88
CA LEU A 282 -47.09 2.96 12.48
C LEU A 282 -46.83 3.26 11.00
N GLN A 283 -45.64 2.93 10.48
CA GLN A 283 -45.30 3.07 9.07
C GLN A 283 -46.26 2.25 8.19
N ASN A 284 -46.57 1.02 8.59
CA ASN A 284 -47.50 0.15 7.86
C ASN A 284 -48.93 0.71 7.91
N GLN A 285 -49.38 1.23 9.05
CA GLN A 285 -50.68 1.89 9.17
C GLN A 285 -50.79 3.13 8.27
N ILE A 286 -49.75 3.96 8.22
CA ILE A 286 -49.71 5.15 7.35
C ILE A 286 -49.72 4.74 5.88
N LYS A 287 -48.90 3.74 5.47
CA LYS A 287 -48.90 3.21 4.10
C LYS A 287 -50.26 2.63 3.70
N GLN A 288 -50.94 1.93 4.61
CA GLN A 288 -52.30 1.43 4.37
C GLN A 288 -53.29 2.58 4.19
N LYS A 289 -53.18 3.66 4.98
CA LYS A 289 -54.04 4.85 4.85
C LYS A 289 -53.82 5.59 3.53
N ILE A 290 -52.57 5.70 3.06
CA ILE A 290 -52.24 6.25 1.74
C ILE A 290 -52.83 5.38 0.62
N ASN A 291 -52.62 4.06 0.70
CA ASN A 291 -53.08 3.11 -0.32
C ASN A 291 -54.61 2.94 -0.35
N ALA A 292 -55.29 3.13 0.77
CA ALA A 292 -56.75 3.04 0.88
C ALA A 292 -57.49 4.22 0.22
N GLY A 293 -56.77 5.24 -0.29
CA GLY A 293 -57.35 6.30 -1.11
C GLY A 293 -58.39 7.18 -0.41
N GLY A 294 -58.41 7.21 0.92
CA GLY A 294 -59.32 8.04 1.71
C GLY A 294 -58.93 9.51 1.59
N SER A 295 -59.85 10.35 1.11
CA SER A 295 -59.66 11.70 0.57
C SER A 295 -59.20 12.81 1.55
N ILE A 296 -58.31 12.55 2.50
CA ILE A 296 -57.82 13.58 3.43
C ILE A 296 -56.29 13.58 3.44
N ASP A 297 -55.75 14.60 2.77
CA ASP A 297 -54.35 15.05 2.72
C ASP A 297 -53.29 13.97 2.49
N ILE A 298 -53.23 13.43 1.27
CA ILE A 298 -52.13 12.56 0.82
C ILE A 298 -50.77 13.23 1.06
N GLY A 299 -50.64 14.53 0.80
CA GLY A 299 -49.41 15.29 1.04
C GLY A 299 -49.01 15.38 2.53
N TYR A 300 -49.99 15.42 3.44
CA TYR A 300 -49.71 15.33 4.88
C TYR A 300 -49.16 13.96 5.25
N TRP A 301 -49.78 12.88 4.78
CA TRP A 301 -49.32 11.52 5.06
C TRP A 301 -47.96 11.21 4.43
N GLU A 302 -47.67 11.75 3.25
CA GLU A 302 -46.35 11.66 2.61
C GLU A 302 -45.28 12.43 3.38
N SER A 303 -45.58 13.66 3.82
CA SER A 303 -44.70 14.46 4.69
C SER A 303 -44.45 13.73 6.02
N LEU A 304 -45.51 13.19 6.64
CA LEU A 304 -45.42 12.41 7.88
C LEU A 304 -44.58 11.14 7.68
N LEU A 305 -44.72 10.46 6.55
CA LEU A 305 -43.94 9.27 6.22
C LEU A 305 -42.45 9.60 6.04
N ASN A 306 -42.11 10.76 5.45
CA ASN A 306 -40.73 11.20 5.33
C ASN A 306 -40.12 11.58 6.69
N GLN A 307 -40.85 12.31 7.54
CA GLN A 307 -40.43 12.58 8.92
C GLN A 307 -40.25 11.28 9.72
N LEU A 308 -41.15 10.32 9.54
CA LEU A 308 -41.08 9.01 10.19
C LEU A 308 -39.82 8.24 9.78
N LYS A 309 -39.37 8.30 8.52
CA LYS A 309 -38.11 7.66 8.10
C LYS A 309 -36.91 8.22 8.86
N GLY A 310 -36.83 9.54 9.02
CA GLY A 310 -35.77 10.19 9.81
C GLY A 310 -35.79 9.75 11.27
N VAL A 311 -36.97 9.73 11.90
CA VAL A 311 -37.14 9.26 13.27
C VAL A 311 -36.80 7.77 13.40
N MET A 312 -37.25 6.92 12.47
CA MET A 312 -36.96 5.48 12.49
C MET A 312 -35.46 5.22 12.44
N ALA A 313 -34.72 5.93 11.57
CA ALA A 313 -33.26 5.83 11.50
C ALA A 313 -32.59 6.29 12.80
N LYS A 314 -33.02 7.43 13.38
CA LYS A 314 -32.53 7.90 14.69
C LYS A 314 -32.81 6.89 15.81
N THR A 315 -34.01 6.32 15.86
CA THR A 315 -34.38 5.30 16.86
C THR A 315 -33.57 4.02 16.68
N ARG A 316 -33.33 3.57 15.44
CA ARG A 316 -32.50 2.39 15.16
C ARG A 316 -31.05 2.61 15.57
N LEU A 317 -30.48 3.78 15.30
CA LEU A 317 -29.15 4.18 15.77
C LEU A 317 -29.08 4.22 17.30
N LYS A 318 -30.12 4.77 17.95
CA LYS A 318 -30.23 4.82 19.41
C LYS A 318 -30.33 3.44 20.05
N GLU A 319 -31.16 2.55 19.52
CA GLU A 319 -31.27 1.16 19.99
C GLU A 319 -29.94 0.41 19.80
N ARG A 320 -29.26 0.60 18.66
CA ARG A 320 -27.93 0.05 18.40
C ARG A 320 -26.90 0.58 19.41
N HIS A 321 -26.92 1.86 19.70
CA HIS A 321 -26.05 2.49 20.69
C HIS A 321 -26.31 1.97 22.11
N GLN A 322 -27.58 1.86 22.54
CA GLN A 322 -27.93 1.28 23.83
C GLN A 322 -27.46 -0.18 23.95
N ASN A 323 -27.56 -0.97 22.88
CA ASN A 323 -27.07 -2.33 22.86
C ASN A 323 -25.53 -2.39 22.91
N PHE A 324 -24.86 -1.47 22.24
CA PHE A 324 -23.40 -1.31 22.32
C PHE A 324 -22.95 -0.96 23.75
N LEU A 325 -23.58 0.03 24.38
CA LEU A 325 -23.31 0.40 25.78
C LEU A 325 -23.57 -0.76 26.75
N LYS A 326 -24.65 -1.54 26.55
CA LYS A 326 -24.93 -2.73 27.36
C LYS A 326 -23.85 -3.80 27.21
N LYS A 327 -23.35 -4.04 25.98
CA LYS A 327 -22.24 -4.97 25.75
C LYS A 327 -20.97 -4.50 26.44
N LYS A 328 -20.60 -3.24 26.27
CA LYS A 328 -19.42 -2.66 26.92
C LYS A 328 -19.52 -2.69 28.45
N LEU A 329 -20.70 -2.41 29.00
CA LEU A 329 -20.96 -2.55 30.43
C LEU A 329 -20.77 -4.00 30.91
N ASN A 330 -21.18 -4.99 30.11
CA ASN A 330 -21.00 -6.39 30.44
C ASN A 330 -19.53 -6.82 30.33
N GLU A 331 -18.79 -6.30 29.36
CA GLU A 331 -17.34 -6.52 29.22
C GLU A 331 -16.58 -5.96 30.43
N LEU A 332 -16.85 -4.71 30.82
CA LEU A 332 -16.27 -4.10 32.04
C LEU A 332 -16.67 -4.86 33.30
N LYS A 333 -17.92 -5.35 33.39
CA LYS A 333 -18.34 -6.23 34.50
C LYS A 333 -17.55 -7.54 34.49
N MET A 334 -17.40 -8.18 33.33
CA MET A 334 -16.64 -9.43 33.22
C MET A 334 -15.18 -9.25 33.60
N GLU A 335 -14.55 -8.18 33.14
CA GLU A 335 -13.18 -7.80 33.50
C GLU A 335 -13.07 -7.53 35.01
N SER A 336 -14.01 -6.76 35.59
CA SER A 336 -14.06 -6.53 37.04
C SER A 336 -14.29 -7.82 37.85
N THR A 337 -14.99 -8.81 37.30
CA THR A 337 -15.20 -10.13 37.93
C THR A 337 -14.06 -11.11 37.68
N ALA A 338 -13.28 -10.95 36.61
CA ALA A 338 -12.13 -11.78 36.28
C ALA A 338 -10.87 -11.39 37.08
N VAL A 339 -10.78 -10.12 37.49
CA VAL A 339 -9.65 -9.56 38.27
C VAL A 339 -9.84 -9.72 39.80
N GLY A 340 -10.87 -10.42 40.29
CA GLY A 340 -11.07 -10.55 41.73
C GLY A 340 -11.87 -11.77 42.20
N VAL A 341 -11.16 -12.80 42.68
CA VAL A 341 -11.60 -13.62 43.81
C VAL A 341 -10.57 -13.46 44.92
N ASP A 342 -10.83 -12.54 45.86
CA ASP A 342 -10.79 -12.80 47.31
C ASP A 342 -11.08 -11.51 48.10
N SER A 343 -12.36 -11.28 48.43
CA SER A 343 -12.77 -10.78 49.74
C SER A 343 -14.30 -10.81 49.89
N HIS A 344 -14.71 -11.12 51.11
CA HIS A 344 -15.96 -11.74 51.54
C HIS A 344 -17.30 -11.06 51.16
N PRO A 345 -18.39 -11.86 51.11
CA PRO A 345 -19.72 -11.40 50.74
C PRO A 345 -20.43 -10.75 51.92
N SER A 346 -20.84 -9.48 51.78
CA SER A 346 -21.92 -8.90 52.60
C SER A 346 -23.18 -8.80 51.74
N ARG A 347 -23.83 -9.94 51.51
CA ARG A 347 -25.18 -9.99 50.93
C ARG A 347 -26.19 -10.06 52.07
N SER A 348 -26.67 -8.90 52.51
CA SER A 348 -27.90 -8.78 53.27
C SER A 348 -29.07 -9.29 52.42
N LYS A 349 -29.71 -10.38 52.87
CA LYS A 349 -31.05 -10.79 52.43
C LYS A 349 -32.04 -9.66 52.76
N VAL A 350 -32.73 -9.12 51.78
CA VAL A 350 -34.16 -8.77 51.88
C VAL A 350 -34.80 -8.97 50.50
N GLU A 351 -36.02 -9.47 50.56
CA GLU A 351 -36.86 -10.09 49.54
C GLU A 351 -37.44 -9.11 48.50
N ASP A 352 -37.68 -9.64 47.30
CA ASP A 352 -38.55 -9.06 46.26
C ASP A 352 -39.99 -8.88 46.77
N LYS A 353 -40.55 -7.67 46.59
CA LYS A 353 -41.97 -7.48 46.27
C LYS A 353 -42.15 -6.29 45.33
N ASP A 354 -42.74 -6.59 44.18
CA ASP A 354 -43.31 -5.65 43.22
C ASP A 354 -44.41 -4.75 43.83
N VAL A 355 -44.64 -3.62 43.14
CA VAL A 355 -45.94 -2.96 42.82
C VAL A 355 -46.11 -1.50 43.27
N LEU A 356 -46.20 -0.65 42.23
CA LEU A 356 -46.97 0.61 42.00
C LEU A 356 -46.67 1.95 42.73
N GLU A 357 -46.31 2.92 41.88
CA GLU A 357 -47.02 4.20 41.58
C GLU A 357 -47.10 5.38 42.58
N THR A 358 -46.91 6.57 41.97
CA THR A 358 -47.44 7.92 42.26
C THR A 358 -46.66 8.95 43.12
N ASN A 359 -46.21 9.99 42.38
CA ASN A 359 -46.46 11.44 42.54
C ASN A 359 -45.93 12.29 43.72
N GLU A 360 -45.28 13.38 43.26
CA GLU A 360 -45.41 14.78 43.68
C GLU A 360 -44.69 15.35 44.93
N SER A 361 -43.72 16.24 44.61
CA SER A 361 -43.70 17.68 44.96
C SER A 361 -43.44 18.20 46.39
N LYS A 362 -42.41 19.07 46.45
CA LYS A 362 -42.27 20.38 47.13
C LYS A 362 -41.61 20.48 48.52
N LYS A 363 -40.54 21.33 48.52
CA LYS A 363 -40.11 22.37 49.49
C LYS A 363 -39.74 21.89 50.91
N SER A 364 -38.71 22.39 51.60
CA SER A 364 -37.95 23.66 51.55
C SER A 364 -36.81 23.61 52.59
N GLU A 365 -35.73 24.38 52.38
CA GLU A 365 -34.97 25.21 53.35
C GLU A 365 -34.50 24.58 54.69
N GLN A 366 -33.25 24.69 55.19
CA GLN A 366 -32.29 25.81 55.25
C GLN A 366 -30.99 25.35 55.97
N HIS A 367 -29.84 25.98 55.66
CA HIS A 367 -28.60 26.24 56.46
C HIS A 367 -27.83 25.03 57.08
N SER A 368 -26.49 24.90 57.09
CA SER A 368 -25.35 25.85 57.02
C SER A 368 -23.99 25.12 56.89
N ASN A 369 -23.03 25.79 56.25
CA ASN A 369 -21.57 25.82 56.50
C ASN A 369 -20.61 24.70 56.00
N LEU A 370 -19.64 25.18 55.19
CA LEU A 370 -18.18 24.88 55.15
C LEU A 370 -17.81 23.44 54.70
N GLU A 371 -17.05 23.13 53.63
CA GLU A 371 -15.81 23.66 53.05
C GLU A 371 -15.63 23.11 51.60
N ASP A 372 -14.89 23.83 50.76
CA ASP A 372 -14.24 23.40 49.49
C ASP A 372 -12.92 22.63 49.86
N PRO A 373 -12.29 21.72 49.07
CA PRO A 373 -12.27 21.67 47.61
C PRO A 373 -12.19 20.28 46.93
N SER A 374 -12.03 20.35 45.62
CA SER A 374 -12.09 19.37 44.53
C SER A 374 -10.85 18.47 44.33
N LYS A 375 -11.06 17.25 43.80
CA LYS A 375 -10.21 16.33 42.96
C LYS A 375 -8.78 15.94 43.46
N PRO A 376 -8.17 14.79 43.08
CA PRO A 376 -8.25 14.00 41.82
C PRO A 376 -8.55 12.48 42.03
N GLU A 377 -8.97 11.64 41.06
CA GLU A 377 -8.27 11.08 39.87
C GLU A 377 -6.93 10.37 40.19
N ASN A 378 -7.02 9.07 40.51
CA ASN A 378 -6.48 7.87 39.80
C ASN A 378 -5.52 8.09 38.60
N PRO A 379 -4.87 7.04 38.06
CA PRO A 379 -4.19 5.85 38.65
C PRO A 379 -2.76 5.72 38.02
N ASP A 380 -1.97 4.69 38.34
CA ASP A 380 -1.51 3.63 37.41
C ASP A 380 -0.22 3.06 38.05
N GLU A 381 0.20 1.81 38.00
CA GLU A 381 -0.15 0.61 37.25
C GLU A 381 0.65 -0.49 37.99
N GLU A 382 0.07 -1.67 38.24
CA GLU A 382 0.86 -2.86 38.53
C GLU A 382 1.15 -3.59 37.22
N LYS A 383 2.45 -3.77 36.94
CA LYS A 383 2.96 -4.85 36.09
C LYS A 383 3.55 -5.94 36.99
N ILE A 384 3.10 -7.18 36.74
CA ILE A 384 3.67 -8.42 37.28
C ILE A 384 4.92 -8.78 36.46
N VAL A 385 6.10 -8.73 37.08
CA VAL A 385 7.02 -9.83 37.48
C VAL A 385 7.62 -10.66 36.33
N GLU A 386 8.95 -10.57 36.20
CA GLU A 386 9.81 -11.70 35.87
C GLU A 386 10.88 -11.86 36.97
N GLU A 387 11.15 -13.12 37.29
CA GLU A 387 11.91 -13.64 38.43
C GLU A 387 13.41 -13.27 38.39
N ASN A 388 13.90 -12.70 39.49
CA ASN A 388 15.28 -12.87 39.97
C ASN A 388 15.27 -13.05 41.48
N ASP A 389 14.88 -14.26 41.86
CA ASP A 389 15.36 -15.11 42.94
C ASP A 389 15.92 -14.51 44.26
N VAL A 390 14.97 -14.49 45.22
CA VAL A 390 15.02 -14.99 46.60
C VAL A 390 15.39 -14.02 47.73
N GLU A 391 16.29 -13.03 47.56
CA GLU A 391 16.66 -12.15 48.70
C GLU A 391 15.74 -10.91 48.84
N GLU A 392 15.27 -10.32 47.74
CA GLU A 392 14.25 -9.24 47.75
C GLU A 392 12.84 -9.70 48.18
N GLY A 393 12.57 -10.99 48.06
CA GLY A 393 11.25 -11.56 48.36
C GLY A 393 10.88 -11.47 49.85
N PHE A 394 11.88 -11.52 50.73
CA PHE A 394 11.67 -11.40 52.18
C PHE A 394 11.31 -9.97 52.59
N GLU A 395 11.96 -8.95 52.02
CA GLU A 395 11.64 -7.55 52.33
C GLU A 395 10.29 -7.12 51.72
N LYS A 396 9.98 -7.56 50.49
CA LYS A 396 8.68 -7.27 49.85
C LYS A 396 7.50 -7.92 50.59
N ALA A 397 7.66 -9.14 51.10
CA ALA A 397 6.62 -9.83 51.87
C ALA A 397 6.40 -9.18 53.26
N GLU A 398 7.45 -8.66 53.89
CA GLU A 398 7.35 -7.92 55.16
C GLU A 398 6.63 -6.58 54.95
N ILE A 399 6.93 -5.88 53.84
CA ILE A 399 6.32 -4.60 53.46
C ILE A 399 4.81 -4.75 53.15
N GLN A 400 4.40 -5.86 52.52
CA GLN A 400 2.98 -6.14 52.24
C GLN A 400 2.13 -6.46 53.48
N ARG A 401 2.75 -6.77 54.62
CA ARG A 401 2.05 -7.04 55.89
C ARG A 401 1.89 -5.80 56.78
N LEU A 402 2.60 -4.71 56.48
CA LEU A 402 2.54 -3.47 57.25
C LEU A 402 1.26 -2.70 56.92
N SER A 403 0.63 -2.12 57.93
CA SER A 403 -0.49 -1.20 57.70
C SER A 403 0.01 0.08 57.01
N ALA A 404 -0.90 0.80 56.35
CA ALA A 404 -0.57 2.03 55.63
C ALA A 404 0.14 3.10 56.50
N ALA A 405 -0.07 3.09 57.82
CA ALA A 405 0.61 3.98 58.76
C ALA A 405 2.05 3.55 59.04
N GLU A 406 2.29 2.26 59.21
CA GLU A 406 3.62 1.70 59.49
C GLU A 406 4.52 1.76 58.25
N LEU A 407 3.93 1.57 57.06
CA LEU A 407 4.63 1.72 55.78
C LEU A 407 5.14 3.15 55.57
N ARG A 408 4.33 4.16 55.95
CA ARG A 408 4.73 5.57 55.92
C ARG A 408 5.86 5.86 56.90
N GLN A 409 5.81 5.30 58.11
CA GLN A 409 6.86 5.48 59.10
C GLN A 409 8.20 4.93 58.60
N LYS A 410 8.19 3.71 58.02
CA LYS A 410 9.37 3.06 57.46
C LYS A 410 9.93 3.82 56.24
N ALA A 411 9.05 4.37 55.39
CA ALA A 411 9.46 5.22 54.27
C ALA A 411 10.13 6.52 54.74
N ILE A 412 9.64 7.14 55.82
CA ILE A 412 10.26 8.34 56.41
C ILE A 412 11.63 8.00 57.00
N GLU A 413 11.76 6.87 57.68
CA GLU A 413 13.05 6.42 58.24
C GLU A 413 14.09 6.13 57.14
N LEU A 414 13.68 5.50 56.03
CA LEU A 414 14.54 5.28 54.86
C LEU A 414 14.91 6.59 54.18
N TYR A 415 13.95 7.51 54.00
CA TYR A 415 14.21 8.81 53.40
C TYR A 415 15.25 9.62 54.20
N ASN A 416 15.11 9.62 55.53
CA ASN A 416 16.04 10.30 56.42
C ASN A 416 17.39 9.57 56.59
N GLY A 417 17.46 8.28 56.28
CA GLY A 417 18.68 7.48 56.41
C GLY A 417 19.60 7.54 55.18
N TYR A 418 19.05 7.84 54.00
CA TYR A 418 19.75 7.79 52.71
C TYR A 418 19.93 9.15 52.02
N ASP A 419 19.59 10.26 52.69
CA ASP A 419 19.79 11.64 52.21
C ASP A 419 19.38 11.84 50.74
N TYR A 420 18.15 11.44 50.39
CA TYR A 420 17.61 11.52 49.03
C TYR A 420 17.28 12.96 48.57
N GLU A 421 17.52 13.97 49.40
CA GLU A 421 17.43 15.36 48.97
C GLU A 421 18.67 15.74 48.14
N PRO A 422 18.51 16.10 46.85
CA PRO A 422 19.64 16.53 46.04
C PRO A 422 20.29 17.74 46.71
N THR A 423 21.58 17.62 47.03
CA THR A 423 22.34 18.73 47.61
C THR A 423 22.34 19.89 46.63
N LEU A 424 21.86 21.05 47.06
CA LEU A 424 21.91 22.29 46.27
C LEU A 424 23.37 22.65 46.01
N VAL A 425 23.87 22.27 44.84
CA VAL A 425 25.21 22.64 44.38
C VAL A 425 25.18 24.13 44.03
N PRO A 426 25.96 24.98 44.72
CA PRO A 426 26.00 26.40 44.41
C PRO A 426 26.54 26.61 42.99
N PHE A 427 26.06 27.67 42.33
CA PHE A 427 26.31 27.95 40.90
C PHE A 427 27.80 27.99 40.51
N ASN A 428 28.70 28.19 41.47
CA ASN A 428 30.15 28.25 41.27
C ASN A 428 30.84 26.88 41.21
N GLU A 429 30.15 25.78 41.55
CA GLU A 429 30.71 24.42 41.58
C GLU A 429 30.31 23.58 40.35
N ILE A 430 29.55 24.15 39.42
CA ILE A 430 29.10 23.49 38.19
C ILE A 430 30.07 23.82 37.06
N ASP A 431 30.73 22.81 36.48
CA ASP A 431 31.62 22.94 35.32
C ASP A 431 30.99 23.80 34.20
N GLU A 432 31.74 24.77 33.67
CA GLU A 432 31.30 25.71 32.61
C GLU A 432 30.79 25.00 31.35
N ASP A 433 31.29 23.78 31.05
CA ASP A 433 30.87 22.98 29.89
C ASP A 433 29.44 22.40 30.00
N LYS A 434 28.82 22.46 31.19
CA LYS A 434 27.42 22.02 31.41
C LYS A 434 26.43 23.18 31.36
N TRP A 435 26.91 24.41 31.12
CA TRP A 435 26.06 25.59 31.06
C TRP A 435 25.43 25.69 29.67
N VAL A 436 24.10 25.80 29.62
CA VAL A 436 23.37 26.10 28.38
C VAL A 436 22.95 27.56 28.46
N ASP A 437 23.63 28.43 27.70
CA ASP A 437 23.21 29.83 27.55
C ASP A 437 21.84 29.89 26.85
N PRO A 438 20.79 30.44 27.49
CA PRO A 438 19.46 30.55 26.90
C PRO A 438 19.45 31.28 25.56
N THR A 439 20.37 32.22 25.37
CA THR A 439 20.47 33.02 24.13
C THR A 439 21.14 32.21 23.01
N GLY A 440 22.22 31.50 23.33
CA GLY A 440 22.89 30.57 22.44
C GLY A 440 22.00 29.41 22.00
N ASP A 441 21.22 28.83 22.92
CA ASP A 441 20.28 27.76 22.61
C ASP A 441 19.14 28.24 21.69
N LEU A 442 18.58 29.43 21.96
CA LEU A 442 17.56 30.03 21.10
C LEU A 442 18.08 30.32 19.68
N HIS A 443 19.32 30.81 19.55
CA HIS A 443 19.95 31.00 18.25
C HIS A 443 20.19 29.67 17.52
N LYS A 444 20.66 28.64 18.23
CA LYS A 444 20.83 27.29 17.66
C LYS A 444 19.50 26.72 17.18
N LEU A 445 18.44 26.90 17.96
CA LEU A 445 17.08 26.48 17.63
C LEU A 445 16.53 27.25 16.41
N MET A 446 16.73 28.57 16.33
CA MET A 446 16.34 29.36 15.17
C MET A 446 17.10 28.97 13.91
N TYR A 447 18.40 28.68 14.03
CA TYR A 447 19.23 28.22 12.92
C TYR A 447 18.77 26.86 12.39
N LEU A 448 18.54 25.88 13.27
CA LEU A 448 18.01 24.56 12.90
C LEU A 448 16.62 24.67 12.27
N ARG A 449 15.74 25.52 12.82
CA ARG A 449 14.41 25.78 12.25
C ARG A 449 14.50 26.44 10.86
N GLY A 450 15.50 27.27 10.63
CA GLY A 450 15.80 27.87 9.33
C GLY A 450 16.18 26.82 8.29
N GLN A 451 17.02 25.84 8.65
CA GLN A 451 17.42 24.75 7.74
C GLN A 451 16.24 23.87 7.33
N VAL A 452 15.36 23.52 8.27
CA VAL A 452 14.15 22.74 7.99
C VAL A 452 13.19 23.53 7.09
N LYS A 453 12.99 24.83 7.36
CA LYS A 453 12.14 25.70 6.52
C LYS A 453 12.71 25.95 5.12
N ALA A 454 14.04 25.94 4.97
CA ALA A 454 14.72 26.10 3.69
C ALA A 454 14.74 24.82 2.84
N GLY A 455 14.18 23.70 3.34
CA GLY A 455 14.10 22.44 2.59
C GLY A 455 15.41 21.66 2.52
N SER A 456 16.45 22.03 3.27
CA SER A 456 17.75 21.34 3.26
C SER A 456 17.63 19.86 3.66
N THR A 457 16.78 19.54 4.64
CA THR A 457 16.52 18.16 5.07
C THR A 457 15.75 17.37 4.01
N VAL A 458 14.83 18.04 3.30
CA VAL A 458 14.05 17.43 2.21
C VAL A 458 14.96 17.14 1.02
N GLN A 459 15.95 18.00 0.73
CA GLN A 459 16.95 17.75 -0.31
C GLN A 459 17.86 16.55 0.01
N GLU A 460 18.33 16.41 1.25
CA GLU A 460 19.13 15.24 1.66
C GLU A 460 18.32 13.93 1.61
N GLU A 461 17.04 13.96 2.01
CA GLU A 461 16.11 12.81 1.89
C GLU A 461 15.80 12.49 0.42
N GLU A 462 15.51 13.50 -0.42
CA GLU A 462 15.26 13.34 -1.86
C GLU A 462 16.50 12.81 -2.59
N GLU A 463 17.71 13.25 -2.23
CA GLU A 463 18.97 12.72 -2.79
C GLU A 463 19.21 11.27 -2.37
N ALA A 464 18.92 10.91 -1.12
CA ALA A 464 18.98 9.54 -0.65
C ALA A 464 17.95 8.64 -1.34
N ASP A 465 16.73 9.14 -1.57
CA ASP A 465 15.68 8.47 -2.32
C ASP A 465 16.05 8.28 -3.78
N ASN A 466 16.60 9.32 -4.42
CA ASN A 466 17.07 9.25 -5.79
C ASN A 466 18.24 8.26 -5.93
N MET A 467 19.17 8.21 -4.98
CA MET A 467 20.26 7.23 -4.98
C MET A 467 19.76 5.80 -4.76
N PHE A 468 18.82 5.59 -3.84
CA PHE A 468 18.15 4.32 -3.64
C PHE A 468 17.44 3.86 -4.92
N ASN A 469 16.63 4.74 -5.51
CA ASN A 469 15.91 4.48 -6.75
C ASN A 469 16.86 4.23 -7.92
N THR A 470 18.00 4.92 -7.99
CA THR A 470 19.04 4.71 -9.02
C THR A 470 19.67 3.33 -8.89
N GLU A 471 19.98 2.88 -7.67
CA GLU A 471 20.56 1.56 -7.43
C GLU A 471 19.55 0.42 -7.70
N VAL A 472 18.27 0.66 -7.44
CA VAL A 472 17.15 -0.20 -7.84
C VAL A 472 17.00 -0.22 -9.38
N LEU A 473 17.04 0.93 -10.04
CA LEU A 473 16.93 1.07 -11.50
C LEU A 473 18.13 0.55 -12.27
N ARG A 474 19.29 0.35 -11.62
CA ARG A 474 20.56 -0.06 -12.25
C ARG A 474 20.49 -1.40 -13.01
N GLY A 475 19.34 -2.05 -13.05
CA GLY A 475 19.12 -3.33 -13.71
C GLY A 475 19.79 -4.47 -12.96
N MET A 476 19.19 -5.65 -13.02
CA MET A 476 19.81 -6.88 -12.50
C MET A 476 20.61 -7.52 -13.64
N ASN A 477 21.85 -7.91 -13.35
CA ASN A 477 22.58 -8.79 -14.27
C ASN A 477 21.92 -10.18 -14.24
N GLU A 478 22.11 -11.00 -15.28
CA GLU A 478 21.51 -12.35 -15.40
C GLU A 478 21.86 -13.31 -14.23
N ASN A 479 22.92 -12.97 -13.48
CA ASN A 479 23.47 -13.71 -12.34
C ASN A 479 23.25 -12.97 -10.99
N GLU A 480 22.41 -11.94 -10.96
CA GLU A 480 22.10 -11.18 -9.73
C GLU A 480 20.61 -11.27 -9.42
N GLU A 481 20.30 -11.63 -8.16
CA GLU A 481 18.94 -11.71 -7.64
C GLU A 481 18.80 -10.78 -6.43
N ALA A 482 17.61 -10.19 -6.23
CA ALA A 482 17.35 -9.32 -5.08
C ALA A 482 17.33 -10.12 -3.77
N PHE A 483 17.94 -9.57 -2.72
CA PHE A 483 18.06 -10.23 -1.42
C PHE A 483 17.72 -9.28 -0.27
N ASN A 484 16.45 -9.24 0.10
CA ASN A 484 15.92 -8.24 1.02
C ASN A 484 15.27 -8.84 2.27
N ALA A 485 15.69 -10.03 2.71
CA ALA A 485 15.15 -10.71 3.88
C ALA A 485 16.08 -10.53 5.10
N PRO A 486 15.85 -9.53 5.97
CA PRO A 486 16.60 -9.40 7.21
C PRO A 486 16.20 -10.49 8.22
N VAL A 487 17.15 -10.86 9.08
CA VAL A 487 16.93 -11.78 10.21
C VAL A 487 16.56 -10.97 11.44
N ALA A 488 15.52 -11.40 12.17
CA ALA A 488 15.15 -10.78 13.44
C ALA A 488 16.27 -11.03 14.46
N LEU A 489 16.93 -9.95 14.91
CA LEU A 489 17.91 -10.02 15.99
C LEU A 489 17.18 -10.03 17.33
N LYS A 490 17.64 -10.86 18.27
CA LYS A 490 17.30 -10.76 19.70
C LYS A 490 18.06 -9.56 20.28
N THR A 491 17.71 -8.34 19.89
CA THR A 491 18.29 -7.12 20.46
C THR A 491 17.62 -6.77 21.78
N PRO A 492 18.34 -6.18 22.76
CA PRO A 492 17.73 -5.68 23.98
C PRO A 492 16.68 -4.61 23.64
N SER A 493 15.51 -4.68 24.30
CA SER A 493 14.29 -3.94 23.95
C SER A 493 14.40 -2.41 24.06
N THR A 494 15.54 -1.86 24.48
CA THR A 494 15.72 -0.41 24.67
C THR A 494 17.19 -0.04 24.46
N TYR A 495 17.48 0.73 23.42
CA TYR A 495 18.81 1.31 23.23
C TYR A 495 19.01 2.47 24.23
N LEU A 496 20.20 2.63 24.82
CA LEU A 496 20.50 3.74 25.76
C LEU A 496 20.22 5.15 25.20
N TRP A 497 20.10 5.27 23.87
CA TRP A 497 19.84 6.52 23.16
C TRP A 497 18.38 6.67 22.70
N SER A 498 17.51 5.68 22.90
CA SER A 498 16.11 5.71 22.42
C SER A 498 15.29 6.86 23.01
N ASP A 499 15.66 7.33 24.19
CA ASP A 499 15.01 8.47 24.86
C ASP A 499 15.32 9.80 24.17
N LYS A 500 16.48 9.89 23.51
CA LYS A 500 16.96 11.10 22.82
C LYS A 500 16.63 11.09 21.33
N TYR A 501 16.63 9.93 20.70
CA TYR A 501 16.41 9.78 19.26
C TYR A 501 15.46 8.62 18.98
N LYS A 502 14.49 8.85 18.08
CA LYS A 502 13.55 7.81 17.64
C LYS A 502 14.31 6.71 16.88
N PRO A 503 14.30 5.44 17.35
CA PRO A 503 14.92 4.34 16.62
C PRO A 503 14.33 4.14 15.23
N ARG A 504 15.20 3.90 14.24
CA ARG A 504 14.82 3.69 12.83
C ARG A 504 15.59 2.51 12.24
N LYS A 505 14.98 1.77 11.31
CA LYS A 505 15.69 0.77 10.51
C LYS A 505 16.30 1.42 9.27
N PRO A 506 17.57 1.12 8.94
CA PRO A 506 18.17 1.64 7.71
C PRO A 506 17.52 1.01 6.48
N ARG A 507 17.53 1.76 5.38
CA ARG A 507 17.07 1.25 4.09
C ARG A 507 18.20 0.44 3.47
N PHE A 508 17.88 -0.63 2.75
CA PHE A 508 18.89 -1.43 2.08
C PHE A 508 18.36 -1.99 0.76
N PHE A 509 19.28 -2.23 -0.17
CA PHE A 509 18.99 -2.92 -1.42
C PHE A 509 20.14 -3.88 -1.73
N ASN A 510 20.00 -5.13 -1.29
CA ASN A 510 21.07 -6.11 -1.44
C ASN A 510 20.82 -7.01 -2.64
N ARG A 511 21.92 -7.50 -3.21
CA ARG A 511 21.91 -8.44 -4.33
C ARG A 511 22.73 -9.67 -3.98
N VAL A 512 22.19 -10.84 -4.30
CA VAL A 512 22.91 -12.11 -4.23
C VAL A 512 23.43 -12.44 -5.61
N HIS A 513 24.72 -12.75 -5.70
CA HIS A 513 25.32 -13.22 -6.94
C HIS A 513 25.22 -14.74 -7.00
N THR A 514 24.32 -15.26 -7.84
CA THR A 514 24.13 -16.69 -8.08
C THR A 514 24.80 -17.09 -9.39
N GLY A 515 25.45 -18.24 -9.43
CA GLY A 515 26.11 -18.68 -10.64
C GLY A 515 26.45 -20.16 -10.66
N TYR A 516 26.82 -20.65 -11.84
CA TYR A 516 27.20 -22.03 -12.06
C TYR A 516 28.67 -22.26 -11.70
N GLU A 517 28.95 -23.33 -10.96
CA GLU A 517 30.31 -23.76 -10.68
C GLU A 517 30.65 -24.98 -11.56
N TRP A 518 31.41 -24.76 -12.63
CA TRP A 518 31.84 -25.85 -13.53
C TRP A 518 33.06 -26.61 -12.98
N ASN A 519 32.88 -27.32 -11.87
CA ASN A 519 33.90 -28.24 -11.37
C ASN A 519 33.98 -29.52 -12.23
N LYS A 520 35.01 -30.34 -12.05
CA LYS A 520 35.22 -31.57 -12.86
C LYS A 520 34.08 -32.58 -12.74
N TYR A 521 33.33 -32.55 -11.64
CA TYR A 521 32.15 -33.39 -11.40
C TYR A 521 30.90 -32.84 -12.12
N ASN A 522 30.68 -31.53 -12.07
CA ASN A 522 29.56 -30.88 -12.74
C ASN A 522 29.73 -30.95 -14.26
N GLN A 523 30.96 -30.89 -14.77
CA GLN A 523 31.26 -31.09 -16.18
C GLN A 523 30.92 -32.50 -16.70
N THR A 524 30.76 -33.51 -15.82
CA THR A 524 30.40 -34.89 -16.24
C THR A 524 28.91 -35.18 -16.15
N HIS A 525 28.15 -34.35 -15.44
CA HIS A 525 26.71 -34.57 -15.16
C HIS A 525 25.80 -33.51 -15.75
N TYR A 526 26.35 -32.35 -16.11
CA TYR A 526 25.61 -31.21 -16.63
C TYR A 526 26.24 -30.73 -17.92
N ASP A 527 25.40 -30.27 -18.84
CA ASP A 527 25.78 -29.76 -20.16
C ASP A 527 25.30 -28.32 -20.30
N GLN A 528 25.66 -27.65 -21.41
CA GLN A 528 25.23 -26.27 -21.66
C GLN A 528 23.71 -26.11 -21.69
N ASP A 529 22.99 -27.14 -22.14
CA ASP A 529 21.52 -27.15 -22.23
C ASP A 529 20.84 -27.58 -20.92
N ASN A 530 21.58 -28.19 -19.99
CA ASN A 530 21.11 -28.55 -18.65
C ASN A 530 22.21 -28.19 -17.64
N PRO A 531 22.37 -26.91 -17.30
CA PRO A 531 23.45 -26.45 -16.43
C PRO A 531 23.26 -26.95 -14.99
N PRO A 532 24.34 -27.01 -14.19
CA PRO A 532 24.25 -27.40 -12.79
C PRO A 532 23.37 -26.43 -11.99
N PRO A 533 22.87 -26.81 -10.81
CA PRO A 533 22.16 -25.90 -9.92
C PRO A 533 23.01 -24.65 -9.62
N LYS A 534 22.39 -23.47 -9.61
CA LYS A 534 23.07 -22.22 -9.26
C LYS A 534 23.46 -22.25 -7.79
N VAL A 535 24.71 -21.90 -7.50
CA VAL A 535 25.23 -21.73 -6.13
C VAL A 535 25.49 -20.26 -5.86
N VAL A 536 25.40 -19.86 -4.59
CA VAL A 536 25.73 -18.49 -4.18
C VAL A 536 27.24 -18.29 -4.29
N GLN A 537 27.66 -17.31 -5.09
CA GLN A 537 29.06 -16.98 -5.35
C GLN A 537 29.51 -15.72 -4.59
N GLY A 538 28.58 -14.95 -4.05
CA GLY A 538 28.88 -13.73 -3.31
C GLY A 538 27.65 -12.89 -3.04
N TYR A 539 27.85 -11.81 -2.27
CA TYR A 539 26.80 -10.88 -1.88
C TYR A 539 27.24 -9.44 -2.14
N LYS A 540 26.26 -8.60 -2.41
CA LYS A 540 26.42 -7.15 -2.51
C LYS A 540 25.41 -6.46 -1.61
N PHE A 541 25.88 -5.92 -0.50
CA PHE A 541 25.07 -5.14 0.44
C PHE A 541 25.21 -3.66 0.14
N ASN A 542 24.08 -2.98 -0.03
CA ASN A 542 24.01 -1.53 -0.10
C ASN A 542 23.04 -1.08 1.00
N ILE A 543 23.56 -0.48 2.06
CA ILE A 543 22.78 -0.04 3.22
C ILE A 543 22.88 1.48 3.31
N PHE A 544 21.73 2.14 3.44
CA PHE A 544 21.58 3.58 3.38
C PHE A 544 21.31 4.13 4.78
N TYR A 545 22.13 5.08 5.19
CA TYR A 545 22.14 5.75 6.49
C TYR A 545 22.07 7.28 6.36
N PRO A 546 21.06 7.87 5.66
CA PRO A 546 20.97 9.32 5.43
C PRO A 546 20.95 10.16 6.72
N ASP A 547 20.29 9.65 7.76
CA ASP A 547 20.02 10.38 9.01
C ASP A 547 21.06 10.07 10.11
N LEU A 548 22.26 9.61 9.73
CA LEU A 548 23.28 9.27 10.73
C LEU A 548 23.71 10.55 11.46
N ILE A 549 23.50 10.58 12.78
CA ILE A 549 23.74 11.77 13.60
C ILE A 549 25.23 12.14 13.56
N ASP A 550 26.07 11.13 13.77
CA ASP A 550 27.51 11.29 13.67
C ASP A 550 28.03 10.68 12.37
N LYS A 551 28.13 11.52 11.33
CA LYS A 551 28.69 11.14 10.02
C LYS A 551 30.19 10.80 10.09
N THR A 552 30.87 11.04 11.22
CA THR A 552 32.28 10.66 11.41
C THR A 552 32.44 9.20 11.85
N ILE A 553 31.42 8.63 12.46
CA ILE A 553 31.41 7.22 12.88
C ILE A 553 30.96 6.37 11.69
N THR A 554 31.82 5.46 11.25
CA THR A 554 31.52 4.56 10.14
C THR A 554 30.77 3.32 10.62
N PRO A 555 29.73 2.85 9.91
CA PRO A 555 29.08 1.59 10.24
C PRO A 555 30.05 0.40 10.19
N GLU A 556 29.91 -0.49 11.16
CA GLU A 556 30.69 -1.71 11.32
C GLU A 556 29.85 -2.94 11.04
N TYR A 557 30.50 -4.08 10.72
CA TYR A 557 29.82 -5.35 10.56
C TYR A 557 30.50 -6.46 11.39
N THR A 558 29.69 -7.42 11.83
CA THR A 558 30.13 -8.58 12.61
C THR A 558 29.54 -9.84 12.00
N LEU A 559 30.33 -10.92 11.95
CA LEU A 559 29.89 -12.23 11.49
C LEU A 559 29.75 -13.15 12.71
N THR A 560 28.60 -13.80 12.86
CA THR A 560 28.34 -14.75 13.95
C THR A 560 27.78 -16.03 13.35
N GLN A 561 28.25 -17.19 13.78
CA GLN A 561 27.75 -18.48 13.27
C GLN A 561 26.28 -18.67 13.68
N CYS A 562 25.46 -19.24 12.80
CA CYS A 562 24.07 -19.53 13.12
C CYS A 562 23.98 -20.79 13.98
N GLU A 563 23.20 -20.76 15.06
CA GLU A 563 23.01 -21.92 15.95
C GLU A 563 22.20 -23.04 15.29
N ASP A 564 21.32 -22.69 14.33
CA ASP A 564 20.40 -23.62 13.68
C ASP A 564 21.03 -24.37 12.49
N ASP A 565 21.95 -23.72 11.75
CA ASP A 565 22.57 -24.28 10.53
C ASP A 565 24.06 -23.90 10.44
N GLU A 566 24.95 -24.91 10.44
CA GLU A 566 26.40 -24.71 10.31
C GLU A 566 26.83 -24.19 8.91
N GLU A 567 26.00 -24.36 7.88
CA GLU A 567 26.29 -23.87 6.53
C GLU A 567 26.07 -22.35 6.36
N PHE A 568 25.48 -21.69 7.36
CA PHE A 568 25.12 -20.28 7.30
C PHE A 568 25.65 -19.51 8.51
N CYS A 569 25.98 -18.25 8.27
CA CYS A 569 26.35 -17.28 9.29
C CYS A 569 25.48 -16.02 9.19
N ILE A 570 25.36 -15.32 10.31
CA ILE A 570 24.60 -14.10 10.49
C ILE A 570 25.55 -12.93 10.35
N LEU A 571 25.36 -12.14 9.30
CA LEU A 571 26.09 -10.91 9.06
C LEU A 571 25.30 -9.73 9.64
N ARG A 572 25.76 -9.16 10.75
CA ARG A 572 25.12 -8.05 11.47
C ARG A 572 25.85 -6.74 11.22
N PHE A 573 25.13 -5.70 10.82
CA PHE A 573 25.59 -4.33 10.61
C PHE A 573 25.16 -3.43 11.77
N LYS A 574 26.10 -2.60 12.25
CA LYS A 574 25.94 -1.65 13.34
C LYS A 574 26.35 -0.26 12.87
N ALA A 575 25.46 0.72 12.95
CA ALA A 575 25.77 2.10 12.53
C ALA A 575 25.81 3.09 13.69
N GLY A 576 25.08 2.82 14.77
CA GLY A 576 24.89 3.76 15.87
C GLY A 576 23.60 4.59 15.72
N PRO A 577 23.34 5.54 16.64
CA PRO A 577 22.10 6.30 16.68
C PRO A 577 21.88 7.12 15.39
N PRO A 578 20.65 7.18 14.83
CA PRO A 578 19.38 6.63 15.33
C PRO A 578 19.04 5.25 14.74
N TYR A 579 20.00 4.56 14.12
CA TYR A 579 19.74 3.33 13.38
C TYR A 579 19.84 2.08 14.26
N GLU A 580 18.85 1.20 14.12
CA GLU A 580 18.86 -0.14 14.68
C GLU A 580 19.85 -1.05 13.93
N ASP A 581 20.44 -1.99 14.64
CA ASP A 581 21.27 -3.03 14.05
C ASP A 581 20.43 -3.91 13.12
N ILE A 582 20.96 -4.23 11.94
CA ILE A 582 20.30 -5.13 10.97
C ILE A 582 21.19 -6.32 10.67
N ALA A 583 20.60 -7.48 10.42
CA ALA A 583 21.36 -8.68 10.11
C ALA A 583 20.76 -9.50 8.97
N PHE A 584 21.62 -10.27 8.30
CA PHE A 584 21.24 -11.13 7.18
C PHE A 584 21.87 -12.50 7.33
N LYS A 585 21.12 -13.55 6.96
CA LYS A 585 21.63 -14.93 6.87
C LYS A 585 22.39 -15.10 5.56
N VAL A 586 23.69 -15.35 5.63
CA VAL A 586 24.58 -15.54 4.48
C VAL A 586 25.27 -16.90 4.57
N VAL A 587 25.71 -17.44 3.44
CA VAL A 587 26.45 -18.72 3.41
C VAL A 587 27.81 -18.55 4.09
N ASP A 588 28.17 -19.49 4.98
CA ASP A 588 29.44 -19.46 5.69
C ASP A 588 30.56 -20.08 4.85
N ARG A 589 31.22 -19.22 4.06
CA ARG A 589 32.38 -19.57 3.23
C ARG A 589 33.41 -18.46 3.30
N GLU A 590 34.68 -18.79 3.09
CA GLU A 590 35.75 -17.79 3.08
C GLU A 590 35.56 -16.73 1.98
N TRP A 591 35.69 -15.46 2.36
CA TRP A 591 35.56 -14.34 1.43
C TRP A 591 36.88 -14.07 0.70
N GLU A 592 36.76 -13.68 -0.57
CA GLU A 592 37.88 -13.17 -1.35
C GLU A 592 38.02 -11.65 -1.10
N CYS A 593 38.90 -11.28 -0.18
CA CYS A 593 39.13 -9.87 0.23
C CYS A 593 39.97 -9.05 -0.77
N SER A 594 40.13 -9.50 -2.02
CA SER A 594 40.94 -8.82 -3.02
C SER A 594 40.13 -7.77 -3.76
N ASN A 595 40.55 -6.50 -3.71
CA ASN A 595 39.90 -5.41 -4.47
C ASN A 595 39.87 -5.68 -5.98
N ARG A 596 40.85 -6.43 -6.52
CA ARG A 596 40.90 -6.82 -7.93
C ARG A 596 39.77 -7.78 -8.32
N HIS A 597 39.27 -8.57 -7.37
CA HIS A 597 38.20 -9.53 -7.57
C HIS A 597 36.83 -9.00 -7.11
N GLY A 598 36.71 -7.66 -6.97
CA GLY A 598 35.43 -7.01 -6.71
C GLY A 598 35.08 -6.88 -5.23
N PHE A 599 36.00 -7.17 -4.31
CA PHE A 599 35.82 -6.83 -2.90
C PHE A 599 35.69 -5.32 -2.73
N ARG A 600 34.70 -4.89 -1.96
CA ARG A 600 34.47 -3.49 -1.62
C ARG A 600 33.91 -3.41 -0.21
N CYS A 601 34.51 -2.61 0.65
CA CYS A 601 33.99 -2.29 1.97
C CYS A 601 34.24 -0.79 2.19
N GLN A 602 33.24 0.04 1.91
CA GLN A 602 33.38 1.50 2.00
C GLN A 602 32.08 2.15 2.46
N PHE A 603 32.21 3.24 3.24
CA PHE A 603 31.11 4.12 3.60
C PHE A 603 31.31 5.46 2.90
N TYR A 604 30.41 5.81 1.98
CA TYR A 604 30.48 7.05 1.21
C TYR A 604 29.08 7.55 0.89
N ASN A 605 28.85 8.87 0.94
CA ASN A 605 27.55 9.50 0.69
C ASN A 605 26.39 8.86 1.49
N ASN A 606 26.61 8.59 2.77
CA ASN A 606 25.63 7.92 3.64
C ASN A 606 25.24 6.50 3.17
N ILE A 607 26.05 5.87 2.31
CA ILE A 607 25.83 4.51 1.82
C ILE A 607 26.99 3.64 2.26
N PHE A 608 26.67 2.59 3.02
CA PHE A 608 27.57 1.51 3.35
C PHE A 608 27.51 0.43 2.26
N GLN A 609 28.60 0.26 1.54
CA GLN A 609 28.75 -0.71 0.46
C GLN A 609 29.68 -1.84 0.92
N LEU A 610 29.12 -3.05 1.06
CA LEU A 610 29.88 -4.27 1.35
C LEU A 610 29.65 -5.30 0.24
N TYR A 611 30.62 -5.44 -0.66
CA TYR A 611 30.62 -6.40 -1.75
C TYR A 611 31.71 -7.42 -1.53
N PHE A 612 31.37 -8.69 -1.62
CA PHE A 612 32.35 -9.77 -1.55
C PHE A 612 31.90 -10.97 -2.38
N HIS A 613 32.90 -11.69 -2.88
CA HIS A 613 32.73 -12.99 -3.50
C HIS A 613 33.38 -14.05 -2.61
N PHE A 614 32.90 -15.29 -2.71
CA PHE A 614 33.53 -16.41 -2.02
C PHE A 614 34.79 -16.86 -2.75
N LYS A 615 35.82 -17.24 -2.00
CA LYS A 615 37.04 -17.81 -2.56
C LYS A 615 36.70 -19.08 -3.34
N ARG A 616 37.23 -19.16 -4.57
CA ARG A 616 37.13 -20.36 -5.40
C ARG A 616 38.34 -21.25 -5.16
N TYR A 617 38.13 -22.41 -4.55
CA TYR A 617 39.17 -23.41 -4.40
C TYR A 617 39.33 -24.19 -5.70
N ARG A 618 40.47 -24.00 -6.39
CA ARG A 618 40.82 -24.84 -7.52
C ARG A 618 41.44 -26.13 -7.00
N TYR A 619 40.69 -27.21 -7.08
CA TYR A 619 41.22 -28.53 -6.81
C TYR A 619 42.29 -28.87 -7.85
N ARG A 620 43.55 -28.94 -7.41
CA ARG A 620 44.70 -29.35 -8.21
C ARG A 620 45.01 -30.80 -7.83
N ARG A 621 44.79 -31.74 -8.77
CA ARG A 621 45.19 -33.14 -8.60
C ARG A 621 46.69 -33.30 -8.75
#